data_AF-A0A0G1WPF6-F1
#
_entry.id   AF-A0A0G1WPF6-F1
#
_cell.length_a   1.000
_cell.length_b   1.000
_cell.length_c   1.000
_cell.angle_alpha   90.00
_cell.angle_beta   90.00
_cell.angle_gamma   90.00
#
_symmetry.space_group_name_H-M   'P 1'
#
loop_
_entity.id
_entity.type
_entity.pdbx_description
1 polymer ?
#
loop_
_entity_poly.entity_id
_entity_poly.type
_entity_poly.pdbx_seq_one_letter_code
_entity_poly.pdbx_strand_id
1 'polypeptide(L)'
;MNYGKERNLRGLRHNSVLIIHNSSHGFSLVEVLLYVIILSFALLALLQTLLVITNSYRALKNTERLEQDAIVALERFFREARDGYALDDAGSIYNAYPGKLLIRSTDVNGLPKTVEFYLDAGKLSVKENGVVAGLLTSPGASVSNLVFRKISTVRSRGVKIEMTIVSGTSTAARTGNFYATAVLRDSY
;
A
#
# COMPACT_ATOMS: atom_id res chain seq x y z
N MET A 1 -111.89 -5.22 12.78
CA MET A 1 -111.58 -5.23 14.23
C MET A 1 -110.12 -5.67 14.38
N ASN A 2 -109.31 -4.88 15.10
CA ASN A 2 -107.86 -5.00 15.37
C ASN A 2 -106.87 -4.89 14.19
N TYR A 3 -105.63 -4.40 14.34
CA TYR A 3 -104.95 -3.28 15.05
C TYR A 3 -103.44 -3.51 14.76
N GLY A 4 -102.64 -2.44 14.70
CA GLY A 4 -101.17 -2.48 14.83
C GLY A 4 -100.40 -2.50 13.50
N LYS A 5 -99.87 -1.39 12.97
CA LYS A 5 -98.74 -0.54 13.45
C LYS A 5 -97.42 -1.29 13.58
N GLU A 6 -96.57 -1.25 12.55
CA GLU A 6 -95.09 -1.32 12.60
C GLU A 6 -94.57 -0.85 11.22
N ARG A 7 -94.22 0.44 11.08
CA ARG A 7 -92.85 0.99 11.08
C ARG A 7 -92.01 0.71 9.82
N ASN A 8 -92.21 1.61 8.87
CA ASN A 8 -91.23 2.33 8.06
C ASN A 8 -89.76 2.20 8.50
N LEU A 9 -88.95 1.49 7.71
CA LEU A 9 -87.50 1.70 7.58
C LEU A 9 -87.09 1.40 6.13
N ARG A 10 -87.34 2.36 5.23
CA ARG A 10 -86.63 2.40 3.95
C ARG A 10 -85.18 2.77 4.24
N GLY A 11 -84.33 1.75 4.36
CA GLY A 11 -82.88 1.91 4.35
C GLY A 11 -82.43 2.47 3.00
N LEU A 12 -82.31 3.79 2.91
CA LEU A 12 -81.61 4.48 1.83
C LEU A 12 -80.12 4.12 1.93
N ARG A 13 -79.70 3.11 1.17
CA ARG A 13 -78.27 2.92 0.86
C ARG A 13 -77.85 4.02 -0.12
N HIS A 14 -77.37 5.13 0.39
CA HIS A 14 -76.56 6.05 -0.39
C HIS A 14 -75.21 5.38 -0.67
N ASN A 15 -75.08 4.80 -1.86
CA ASN A 15 -73.76 4.55 -2.45
C ASN A 15 -73.19 5.92 -2.83
N SER A 16 -72.48 6.56 -1.90
CA SER A 16 -71.56 7.65 -2.24
C SER A 16 -70.40 7.05 -3.01
N VAL A 17 -70.51 7.08 -4.34
CA VAL A 17 -69.42 6.79 -5.26
C VAL A 17 -68.34 7.86 -5.03
N LEU A 18 -67.26 7.47 -4.37
CA LEU A 18 -66.04 8.25 -4.30
C LEU A 18 -65.42 8.31 -5.70
N ILE A 19 -65.66 9.40 -6.42
CA ILE A 19 -64.94 9.71 -7.65
C ILE A 19 -63.54 10.18 -7.23
N ILE A 20 -62.56 9.30 -7.30
CA ILE A 20 -61.15 9.67 -7.19
C ILE A 20 -60.80 10.42 -8.48
N HIS A 21 -60.69 11.75 -8.40
CA HIS A 21 -60.20 12.56 -9.50
C HIS A 21 -58.71 12.25 -9.67
N ASN A 22 -58.36 11.39 -10.63
CA ASN A 22 -56.97 11.12 -10.95
C ASN A 22 -56.42 12.26 -11.79
N SER A 23 -55.85 13.25 -11.11
CA SER A 23 -55.11 14.35 -11.69
C SER A 23 -53.80 13.84 -12.31
N SER A 24 -53.83 13.36 -13.56
CA SER A 24 -52.60 13.06 -14.31
C SER A 24 -51.95 14.37 -14.77
N HIS A 25 -51.16 14.99 -13.90
CA HIS A 25 -50.41 16.20 -14.23
C HIS A 25 -49.15 15.77 -15.00
N GLY A 26 -49.04 16.21 -16.26
CA GLY A 26 -47.83 16.02 -17.05
C GLY A 26 -46.68 16.86 -16.52
N PHE A 27 -45.45 16.39 -16.68
CA PHE A 27 -44.26 17.14 -16.28
C PHE A 27 -44.07 18.40 -17.13
N SER A 28 -43.73 19.50 -16.47
CA SER A 28 -43.32 20.73 -17.16
C SER A 28 -41.93 20.54 -17.80
N LEU A 29 -41.70 21.15 -18.96
CA LEU A 29 -40.38 21.17 -19.60
C LEU A 29 -39.29 21.69 -18.66
N VAL A 30 -39.61 22.72 -17.87
CA VAL A 30 -38.66 23.33 -16.91
C VAL A 30 -38.31 22.35 -15.78
N GLU A 31 -39.28 21.56 -15.33
CA GLU A 31 -39.09 20.57 -14.28
C GLU A 31 -38.17 19.43 -14.76
N VAL A 32 -38.36 18.96 -15.99
CA VAL A 32 -37.48 17.95 -16.63
C VAL A 32 -36.05 18.48 -16.76
N LEU A 33 -35.87 19.73 -17.18
CA LEU A 33 -34.55 20.35 -17.28
C LEU A 33 -33.84 20.42 -15.92
N LEU A 34 -34.57 20.80 -14.87
CA LEU A 34 -34.05 20.84 -13.51
C LEU A 34 -33.61 19.44 -13.03
N TYR A 35 -34.38 18.40 -13.31
CA TYR A 35 -33.99 17.03 -13.01
C TYR A 35 -32.73 16.58 -13.77
N VAL A 36 -32.63 16.91 -15.07
CA VAL A 36 -31.43 16.59 -15.86
C VAL A 36 -30.20 17.29 -15.30
N ILE A 37 -30.32 18.55 -14.88
CA ILE A 37 -29.21 19.30 -14.28
C ILE A 37 -28.76 18.63 -12.98
N ILE A 38 -29.69 18.35 -12.06
CA ILE A 38 -29.37 17.72 -10.76
C ILE A 38 -28.74 16.34 -10.97
N LEU A 39 -29.33 15.54 -11.87
CA LEU A 39 -28.81 14.21 -12.20
C LEU A 39 -27.40 14.29 -12.79
N SER A 40 -27.15 15.24 -13.68
CA SER A 40 -25.83 15.44 -14.29
C SER A 40 -24.79 15.82 -13.23
N PHE A 41 -25.12 16.71 -12.30
CA PHE A 41 -24.23 17.04 -11.18
C PHE A 41 -23.96 15.84 -10.28
N ALA A 42 -24.99 15.05 -9.95
CA ALA A 42 -24.82 13.83 -9.16
C ALA A 42 -23.89 12.82 -9.86
N LEU A 43 -24.07 12.61 -11.17
CA LEU A 43 -23.20 11.74 -11.97
C LEU A 43 -21.75 12.24 -12.00
N LEU A 44 -21.54 13.54 -12.18
CA LEU A 44 -20.19 14.12 -12.13
C LEU A 44 -19.52 13.91 -10.78
N ALA A 45 -20.25 14.12 -9.68
CA ALA A 45 -19.74 13.87 -8.34
C ALA A 45 -19.34 12.39 -8.16
N LEU A 46 -20.16 11.45 -8.64
CA LEU A 46 -19.87 10.01 -8.61
C LEU A 46 -18.63 9.64 -9.45
N LEU A 47 -18.46 10.24 -10.64
CA LEU A 47 -17.28 10.00 -11.45
C LEU A 47 -16.00 10.51 -10.76
N GLN A 48 -16.07 11.68 -10.13
CA GLN A 48 -14.93 12.23 -9.38
C GLN A 48 -14.54 11.34 -8.20
N THR A 49 -15.50 10.85 -7.42
CA THR A 49 -15.20 9.96 -6.29
C THR A 49 -14.59 8.63 -6.76
N LEU A 50 -15.06 8.05 -7.85
CA LEU A 50 -14.47 6.83 -8.43
C LEU A 50 -13.01 7.01 -8.86
N LEU A 51 -12.67 8.15 -9.46
CA LEU A 51 -11.29 8.47 -9.83
C LEU A 51 -10.39 8.59 -8.59
N VAL A 52 -10.87 9.26 -7.54
CA VAL A 52 -10.14 9.39 -6.26
C VAL A 52 -9.92 8.04 -5.60
N ILE A 53 -10.93 7.17 -5.57
CA ILE A 53 -10.81 5.81 -5.02
C ILE A 53 -9.76 5.01 -5.78
N THR A 54 -9.78 5.06 -7.11
CA THR A 54 -8.83 4.32 -7.96
C THR A 54 -7.39 4.76 -7.70
N ASN A 55 -7.15 6.07 -7.60
CA ASN A 55 -5.81 6.60 -7.31
C ASN A 55 -5.35 6.25 -5.89
N SER A 56 -6.26 6.32 -4.91
CA SER A 56 -5.98 5.93 -3.52
C SER A 56 -5.61 4.45 -3.43
N TYR A 57 -6.33 3.58 -4.13
CA TYR A 57 -6.03 2.15 -4.15
C TYR A 57 -4.65 1.85 -4.75
N ARG A 58 -4.29 2.49 -5.87
CA ARG A 58 -2.95 2.37 -6.47
C ARG A 58 -1.85 2.84 -5.52
N ALA A 59 -2.07 3.97 -4.85
CA ALA A 59 -1.14 4.47 -3.85
C ALA A 59 -0.94 3.50 -2.68
N LEU A 60 -2.03 2.92 -2.14
CA LEU A 60 -1.96 1.93 -1.07
C LEU A 60 -1.17 0.69 -1.52
N LYS A 61 -1.45 0.17 -2.73
CA LYS A 61 -0.72 -0.99 -3.24
C LYS A 61 0.76 -0.71 -3.45
N ASN A 62 1.11 0.49 -3.87
CA ASN A 62 2.50 0.93 -4.02
C ASN A 62 3.21 1.07 -2.67
N THR A 63 2.52 1.54 -1.62
CA THR A 63 3.06 1.56 -0.25
C THR A 63 3.29 0.14 0.28
N GLU A 64 2.30 -0.75 0.16
CA GLU A 64 2.41 -2.14 0.61
C GLU A 64 3.61 -2.86 -0.03
N ARG A 65 3.82 -2.66 -1.34
CA ARG A 65 4.98 -3.20 -2.06
C ARG A 65 6.31 -2.65 -1.55
N LEU A 66 6.38 -1.34 -1.25
CA LEU A 66 7.60 -0.74 -0.68
C LEU A 66 7.94 -1.34 0.67
N GLU A 67 6.94 -1.53 1.51
CA GLU A 67 7.11 -2.14 2.83
C GLU A 67 7.57 -3.59 2.70
N GLN A 68 6.99 -4.37 1.78
CA GLN A 68 7.42 -5.74 1.50
C GLN A 68 8.87 -5.79 1.01
N ASP A 69 9.25 -4.93 0.06
CA ASP A 69 10.64 -4.83 -0.44
C ASP A 69 11.61 -4.47 0.69
N ALA A 70 11.24 -3.52 1.54
CA ALA A 70 12.04 -3.16 2.70
C ALA A 70 12.16 -4.31 3.71
N ILE A 71 11.07 -4.99 4.03
CA ILE A 71 11.07 -6.14 4.96
C ILE A 71 12.01 -7.23 4.43
N VAL A 72 11.87 -7.64 3.18
CA VAL A 72 12.73 -8.68 2.58
C VAL A 72 14.20 -8.25 2.61
N ALA A 73 14.49 -7.00 2.25
CA ALA A 73 15.84 -6.47 2.27
C ALA A 73 16.45 -6.43 3.68
N LEU A 74 15.70 -5.91 4.65
CA LEU A 74 16.14 -5.75 6.03
C LEU A 74 16.25 -7.09 6.75
N GLU A 75 15.33 -8.02 6.54
CA GLU A 75 15.44 -9.39 7.08
C GLU A 75 16.68 -10.09 6.54
N ARG A 76 16.95 -9.94 5.23
CA ARG A 76 18.17 -10.50 4.66
C ARG A 76 19.41 -9.85 5.27
N PHE A 77 19.44 -8.53 5.37
CA PHE A 77 20.50 -7.79 6.04
C PHE A 77 20.71 -8.25 7.49
N PHE A 78 19.65 -8.40 8.28
CA PHE A 78 19.74 -8.84 9.68
C PHE A 78 20.31 -10.24 9.80
N ARG A 79 19.88 -11.17 8.95
CA ARG A 79 20.39 -12.54 8.92
C ARG A 79 21.89 -12.55 8.67
N GLU A 80 22.33 -11.90 7.60
CA GLU A 80 23.75 -11.90 7.20
C GLU A 80 24.62 -11.12 8.18
N ALA A 81 24.12 -10.03 8.75
CA ALA A 81 24.84 -9.29 9.78
C ALA A 81 24.98 -10.08 11.07
N ARG A 82 23.94 -10.83 11.48
CA ARG A 82 24.00 -11.71 12.65
C ARG A 82 24.90 -12.93 12.40
N ASP A 83 24.86 -13.52 11.23
CA ASP A 83 25.70 -14.68 10.89
C ASP A 83 27.15 -14.27 10.59
N GLY A 84 27.39 -12.99 10.34
CA GLY A 84 28.70 -12.41 10.07
C GLY A 84 29.60 -12.33 11.29
N TYR A 85 30.87 -12.67 11.11
CA TYR A 85 31.92 -12.51 12.13
C TYR A 85 32.85 -11.33 11.83
N ALA A 86 32.87 -10.81 10.60
CA ALA A 86 33.64 -9.62 10.26
C ALA A 86 33.01 -8.80 9.13
N LEU A 87 33.29 -7.50 9.15
CA LEU A 87 33.03 -6.60 8.03
C LEU A 87 34.32 -6.47 7.20
N ASP A 88 34.21 -6.52 5.88
CA ASP A 88 35.36 -6.29 5.01
C ASP A 88 35.47 -4.83 4.61
N ASP A 89 36.37 -4.11 5.26
CA ASP A 89 36.56 -2.67 5.03
C ASP A 89 37.08 -2.36 3.62
N ALA A 90 37.95 -3.21 3.08
CA ALA A 90 38.51 -3.00 1.73
C ALA A 90 37.46 -3.22 0.64
N GLY A 91 36.51 -4.14 0.89
CA GLY A 91 35.42 -4.45 -0.04
C GLY A 91 34.18 -3.59 0.13
N SER A 92 34.11 -2.72 1.15
CA SER A 92 32.91 -1.94 1.49
C SER A 92 33.06 -0.45 1.20
N ILE A 93 31.94 0.22 0.95
CA ILE A 93 31.83 1.67 0.78
C ILE A 93 30.85 2.19 1.83
N TYR A 94 31.41 2.82 2.87
CA TYR A 94 30.63 3.36 4.00
C TYR A 94 30.40 4.87 3.86
N ASN A 95 29.33 5.37 4.49
CA ASN A 95 28.98 6.79 4.57
C ASN A 95 28.82 7.52 3.22
N ALA A 96 28.62 6.77 2.13
CA ALA A 96 28.42 7.31 0.79
C ALA A 96 27.30 6.54 0.06
N TYR A 97 26.75 7.18 -0.98
CA TYR A 97 25.80 6.59 -1.92
C TYR A 97 26.40 6.60 -3.34
N PRO A 98 26.32 5.49 -4.09
CA PRO A 98 25.82 4.18 -3.68
C PRO A 98 26.75 3.49 -2.68
N GLY A 99 26.17 3.07 -1.55
CA GLY A 99 26.89 2.30 -0.53
C GLY A 99 27.07 0.85 -0.94
N LYS A 100 28.09 0.21 -0.37
CA LYS A 100 28.37 -1.21 -0.56
C LYS A 100 28.81 -1.83 0.76
N LEU A 101 28.29 -2.99 1.09
CA LEU A 101 28.62 -3.69 2.33
C LEU A 101 29.03 -5.11 2.01
N LEU A 102 30.24 -5.48 2.41
CA LEU A 102 30.74 -6.85 2.32
C LEU A 102 30.90 -7.43 3.73
N ILE A 103 30.16 -8.50 4.00
CA ILE A 103 30.18 -9.22 5.28
C ILE A 103 30.87 -10.57 5.06
N ARG A 104 31.76 -10.95 5.98
CA ARG A 104 32.36 -12.28 6.07
C ARG A 104 31.58 -13.11 7.09
N SER A 105 31.12 -14.27 6.67
CA SER A 105 30.34 -15.22 7.46
C SER A 105 30.80 -16.65 7.17
N THR A 106 30.16 -17.64 7.79
CA THR A 106 30.37 -19.06 7.49
C THR A 106 29.08 -19.66 6.93
N ASP A 107 29.21 -20.61 5.99
CA ASP A 107 28.06 -21.36 5.49
C ASP A 107 27.59 -22.44 6.48
N VAL A 108 26.59 -23.24 6.08
CA VAL A 108 26.02 -24.33 6.89
C VAL A 108 27.02 -25.45 7.22
N ASN A 109 28.10 -25.56 6.44
CA ASN A 109 29.16 -26.54 6.63
C ASN A 109 30.37 -25.94 7.38
N GLY A 110 30.29 -24.68 7.81
CA GLY A 110 31.37 -23.96 8.48
C GLY A 110 32.45 -23.42 7.55
N LEU A 111 32.24 -23.43 6.23
CA LEU A 111 33.19 -22.88 5.26
C LEU A 111 33.06 -21.35 5.15
N PRO A 112 34.16 -20.62 4.90
CA PRO A 112 34.09 -19.17 4.71
C PRO A 112 33.16 -18.78 3.56
N LYS A 113 32.26 -17.84 3.85
CA LYS A 113 31.33 -17.23 2.91
C LYS A 113 31.49 -15.71 2.96
N THR A 114 31.29 -15.08 1.81
CA THR A 114 31.18 -13.61 1.71
C THR A 114 29.81 -13.23 1.17
N VAL A 115 29.22 -12.20 1.74
CA VAL A 115 27.93 -11.65 1.30
C VAL A 115 28.07 -10.17 1.04
N GLU A 116 27.83 -9.78 -0.21
CA GLU A 116 27.91 -8.39 -0.66
C GLU A 116 26.51 -7.83 -0.90
N PHE A 117 26.18 -6.73 -0.22
CA PHE A 117 25.03 -5.89 -0.54
C PHE A 117 25.48 -4.70 -1.36
N TYR A 118 24.82 -4.47 -2.50
CA TYR A 118 25.18 -3.41 -3.44
C TYR A 118 23.97 -2.98 -4.26
N LEU A 119 24.09 -1.82 -4.91
CA LEU A 119 23.12 -1.38 -5.90
C LEU A 119 23.50 -1.86 -7.30
N ASP A 120 22.54 -2.48 -7.96
CA ASP A 120 22.60 -2.86 -9.37
C ASP A 120 21.43 -2.20 -10.12
N ALA A 121 21.74 -1.33 -11.07
CA ALA A 121 20.73 -0.58 -11.83
C ALA A 121 19.60 0.06 -10.98
N GLY A 122 19.96 0.61 -9.81
CA GLY A 122 19.02 1.22 -8.87
C GLY A 122 18.19 0.22 -8.05
N LYS A 123 18.56 -1.05 -8.02
CA LYS A 123 17.92 -2.10 -7.20
C LYS A 123 18.90 -2.63 -6.19
N LEU A 124 18.43 -2.89 -4.97
CA LEU A 124 19.27 -3.56 -3.97
C LEU A 124 19.42 -5.02 -4.35
N SER A 125 20.68 -5.46 -4.46
CA SER A 125 21.06 -6.80 -4.87
C SER A 125 22.05 -7.40 -3.88
N VAL A 126 22.11 -8.73 -3.88
CA VAL A 126 23.07 -9.49 -3.09
C VAL A 126 23.93 -10.38 -3.98
N LYS A 127 25.23 -10.45 -3.65
CA LYS A 127 26.11 -11.52 -4.12
C LYS A 127 26.53 -12.38 -2.94
N GLU A 128 26.68 -13.66 -3.22
CA GLU A 128 27.34 -14.62 -2.33
C GLU A 128 28.59 -15.15 -3.01
N ASN A 129 29.74 -15.06 -2.35
CA ASN A 129 31.02 -15.53 -2.90
C ASN A 129 31.33 -14.98 -4.30
N GLY A 130 30.96 -13.72 -4.53
CA GLY A 130 31.13 -13.02 -5.81
C GLY A 130 30.06 -13.32 -6.88
N VAL A 131 29.17 -14.30 -6.65
CA VAL A 131 28.10 -14.68 -7.59
C VAL A 131 26.80 -13.99 -7.21
N VAL A 132 26.05 -13.50 -8.21
CA VAL A 132 24.75 -12.83 -7.98
C VAL A 132 23.76 -13.84 -7.40
N ALA A 133 23.31 -13.58 -6.17
CA ALA A 133 22.35 -14.42 -5.45
C ALA A 133 20.90 -13.97 -5.67
N GLY A 134 20.69 -12.70 -6.03
CA GLY A 134 19.38 -12.20 -6.44
C GLY A 134 19.15 -10.73 -6.08
N LEU A 135 17.96 -10.26 -6.46
CA LEU A 135 17.46 -8.93 -6.13
C LEU A 135 16.65 -8.98 -4.83
N LEU A 136 16.82 -7.97 -3.98
CA LEU A 136 16.07 -7.80 -2.73
C LEU A 136 14.92 -6.79 -2.86
N THR A 137 14.78 -6.17 -4.02
CA THR A 137 13.75 -5.17 -4.32
C THR A 137 12.99 -5.58 -5.57
N SER A 138 11.69 -5.31 -5.60
CA SER A 138 10.81 -5.67 -6.72
C SER A 138 11.17 -4.90 -8.01
N PRO A 139 10.80 -5.41 -9.21
CA PRO A 139 11.12 -4.74 -10.46
C PRO A 139 10.56 -3.31 -10.60
N GLY A 140 9.46 -3.01 -9.91
CA GLY A 140 8.81 -1.70 -9.91
C GLY A 140 9.33 -0.75 -8.83
N ALA A 141 10.28 -1.17 -8.01
CA ALA A 141 10.91 -0.35 -6.99
C ALA A 141 12.34 0.05 -7.41
N SER A 142 12.75 1.22 -6.96
CA SER A 142 14.12 1.71 -7.11
C SER A 142 14.63 2.27 -5.79
N VAL A 143 15.91 2.05 -5.51
CA VAL A 143 16.59 2.51 -4.31
C VAL A 143 17.35 3.78 -4.65
N SER A 144 16.78 4.90 -4.24
CA SER A 144 17.31 6.25 -4.49
C SER A 144 18.39 6.66 -3.50
N ASN A 145 18.48 5.98 -2.36
CA ASN A 145 19.56 6.14 -1.39
C ASN A 145 19.83 4.78 -0.73
N LEU A 146 21.10 4.42 -0.62
CA LEU A 146 21.59 3.24 0.10
C LEU A 146 22.94 3.62 0.71
N VAL A 147 22.98 3.73 2.03
CA VAL A 147 24.18 4.08 2.79
C VAL A 147 24.37 3.06 3.90
N PHE A 148 25.60 2.58 4.04
CA PHE A 148 26.00 1.76 5.18
C PHE A 148 26.88 2.57 6.11
N ARG A 149 26.62 2.48 7.41
CA ARG A 149 27.46 3.10 8.44
C ARG A 149 28.02 2.01 9.33
N LYS A 150 29.35 1.92 9.36
CA LYS A 150 30.06 1.03 10.28
C LYS A 150 29.95 1.56 11.70
N ILE A 151 29.67 0.67 12.64
CA ILE A 151 29.70 0.92 14.08
C ILE A 151 30.80 0.03 14.64
N SER A 152 31.84 0.62 15.20
CA SER A 152 32.96 -0.14 15.76
C SER A 152 33.30 0.40 17.15
N THR A 153 33.29 -0.48 18.13
CA THR A 153 33.70 -0.19 19.51
C THR A 153 34.74 -1.24 19.93
N VAL A 154 35.34 -1.08 21.12
CA VAL A 154 36.32 -2.03 21.66
C VAL A 154 35.73 -3.43 21.83
N ARG A 155 34.43 -3.53 22.11
CA ARG A 155 33.76 -4.80 22.44
C ARG A 155 32.82 -5.31 21.36
N SER A 156 32.34 -4.42 20.49
CA SER A 156 31.27 -4.73 19.54
C SER A 156 31.45 -4.08 18.18
N ARG A 157 31.03 -4.81 17.15
CA ARG A 157 31.05 -4.42 15.74
C ARG A 157 29.64 -4.53 15.20
N GLY A 158 29.21 -3.53 14.46
CA GLY A 158 27.88 -3.48 13.88
C GLY A 158 27.86 -2.64 12.62
N VAL A 159 26.71 -2.64 11.97
CA VAL A 159 26.46 -1.86 10.78
C VAL A 159 25.02 -1.36 10.82
N LYS A 160 24.84 -0.09 10.45
CA LYS A 160 23.55 0.51 10.16
C LYS A 160 23.37 0.59 8.65
N ILE A 161 22.20 0.18 8.16
CA ILE A 161 21.73 0.42 6.80
C ILE A 161 20.73 1.58 6.81
N GLU A 162 20.90 2.49 5.86
CA GLU A 162 19.98 3.59 5.59
C GLU A 162 19.56 3.47 4.12
N MET A 163 18.28 3.24 3.86
CA MET A 163 17.77 2.96 2.54
C MET A 163 16.52 3.77 2.23
N THR A 164 16.46 4.39 1.05
CA THR A 164 15.27 5.07 0.54
C THR A 164 14.78 4.36 -0.71
N ILE A 165 13.58 3.79 -0.66
CA ILE A 165 12.96 3.08 -1.78
C ILE A 165 11.84 3.96 -2.37
N VAL A 166 11.76 4.00 -3.70
CA VAL A 166 10.73 4.69 -4.50
C VAL A 166 9.97 3.66 -5.34
N SER A 167 8.64 3.65 -5.28
CA SER A 167 7.79 2.74 -6.06
C SER A 167 7.28 3.41 -7.32
N GLY A 168 7.80 2.97 -8.46
CA GLY A 168 7.42 3.46 -9.79
C GLY A 168 7.82 4.92 -10.05
N THR A 169 7.33 5.43 -11.19
CA THR A 169 7.66 6.77 -11.72
C THR A 169 6.41 7.62 -12.00
N SER A 170 5.23 7.19 -11.54
CA SER A 170 3.95 7.85 -11.82
C SER A 170 3.51 8.81 -10.71
N THR A 171 2.36 9.48 -10.89
CA THR A 171 1.73 10.35 -9.87
C THR A 171 1.33 9.61 -8.58
N ALA A 172 1.27 8.27 -8.62
CA ALA A 172 1.04 7.42 -7.46
C ALA A 172 2.34 6.85 -6.87
N ALA A 173 3.50 7.35 -7.28
CA ALA A 173 4.78 6.93 -6.73
C ALA A 173 4.84 7.26 -5.24
N ARG A 174 5.40 6.34 -4.46
CA ARG A 174 5.62 6.52 -3.03
C ARG A 174 7.09 6.39 -2.74
N THR A 175 7.54 7.09 -1.70
CA THR A 175 8.91 7.05 -1.22
C THR A 175 8.89 6.69 0.26
N GLY A 176 9.69 5.71 0.64
CA GLY A 176 9.84 5.26 2.02
C GLY A 176 11.31 5.27 2.45
N ASN A 177 11.56 5.76 3.66
CA ASN A 177 12.87 5.70 4.29
C ASN A 177 12.90 4.57 5.32
N PHE A 178 13.90 3.71 5.21
CA PHE A 178 14.05 2.51 6.01
C PHE A 178 15.43 2.49 6.65
N TYR A 179 15.47 2.11 7.91
CA TYR A 179 16.70 2.07 8.71
C TYR A 179 16.73 0.79 9.52
N ALA A 180 17.90 0.18 9.60
CA ALA A 180 18.15 -0.92 10.52
C ALA A 180 19.58 -0.88 11.02
N THR A 181 19.79 -1.38 12.23
CA THR A 181 21.11 -1.53 12.83
C THR A 181 21.25 -2.96 13.31
N ALA A 182 22.33 -3.64 12.90
CA ALA A 182 22.64 -4.99 13.32
C ALA A 182 24.05 -5.05 13.91
N VAL A 183 24.20 -5.89 14.93
CA VAL A 183 25.47 -6.22 15.60
C VAL A 183 25.91 -7.60 15.12
N LEU A 184 27.21 -7.78 14.87
CA LEU A 184 27.78 -9.04 14.41
C LEU A 184 27.84 -10.06 15.56
N ARG A 185 27.67 -11.35 15.28
CA ARG A 185 27.67 -12.42 16.31
C ARG A 185 28.94 -12.47 17.13
N ASP A 186 30.10 -12.32 16.49
CA ASP A 186 31.40 -12.42 17.16
C ASP A 186 31.85 -11.08 17.75
N SER A 187 30.90 -10.37 18.38
CA SER A 187 31.10 -9.02 18.88
C SER A 187 30.32 -8.70 20.17
N TYR A 188 29.99 -9.75 20.93
CA TYR A 188 29.51 -9.67 22.31
C TYR A 188 29.90 -10.93 23.08
#